data_AF-X1VBE0-F1
#
_entry.id   AF-X1VBE0-F1
#
_cell.length_a   1.000
_cell.length_b   1.000
_cell.length_c   1.000
_cell.angle_alpha   90.00
_cell.angle_beta   90.00
_cell.angle_gamma   90.00
#
_symmetry.space_group_name_H-M   'P 1'
#
loop_
_entity.id
_entity.type
_entity.pdbx_description
1 polymer ?
#
loop_
_entity_poly.entity_id
_entity_poly.type
_entity_poly.pdbx_seq_one_letter_code
_entity_poly.pdbx_strand_id
1 'polypeptide(L)'
;GLFKIISESSIASGVRRIEALTGRNSLQYLKTLEEIENTVSQILKVDPGKIEERLRNILENEKNLFRRIEKLEKKINSYEVKSFEPEKTKEGIQLIIKRVTSQSPEMLRNLADETKRVWNKMSIGVFGTDFNDNANIVVFVSEDLTKRIRAVEITKEVARLIGGGGGGRADFATAGGKKKEKIDEALQVARKFIEQRLT
;
A
#
# COMPACT_ATOMS: atom_id res chain seq x y z
N GLY A 1 4.34 12.08 55.02
CA GLY A 1 3.83 12.64 53.75
C GLY A 1 4.02 11.62 52.65
N LEU A 2 3.19 11.64 51.61
CA LEU A 2 3.30 10.73 50.47
C LEU A 2 4.67 10.92 49.77
N PHE A 3 5.29 9.80 49.38
CA PHE A 3 6.56 9.72 48.65
C PHE A 3 6.33 8.83 47.44
N LYS A 4 6.58 9.35 46.24
CA LYS A 4 6.37 8.62 44.98
C LYS A 4 7.61 8.71 44.12
N ILE A 5 8.20 7.56 43.82
CA ILE A 5 9.26 7.44 42.82
C ILE A 5 8.62 7.59 41.44
N ILE A 6 9.17 8.49 40.63
CA ILE A 6 8.73 8.77 39.25
C ILE A 6 9.67 8.15 38.21
N SER A 7 10.96 8.03 38.55
CA SER A 7 11.94 7.40 37.66
C SER A 7 13.07 6.78 38.47
N GLU A 8 13.65 5.72 37.92
CA GLU A 8 14.87 5.10 38.40
C GLU A 8 15.80 4.86 37.21
N SER A 9 17.05 5.29 37.31
CA SER A 9 18.04 5.12 36.24
C SER A 9 19.42 4.74 36.80
N SER A 10 20.14 3.91 36.04
CA SER A 10 21.53 3.54 36.36
C SER A 10 22.46 4.62 35.83
N ILE A 11 23.35 5.16 36.68
CA ILE A 11 24.29 6.23 36.30
C ILE A 11 25.75 5.77 36.30
N ALA A 12 26.09 4.71 37.03
CA ALA A 12 27.40 4.07 37.05
C ALA A 12 27.29 2.64 37.60
N SER A 13 28.38 1.87 37.55
CA SER A 13 28.43 0.56 38.18
C SER A 13 28.12 0.67 39.67
N GLY A 14 27.06 -0.01 40.12
CA GLY A 14 26.62 0.00 41.51
C GLY A 14 25.91 1.28 41.98
N VAL A 15 25.65 2.27 41.11
CA VAL A 15 25.01 3.54 41.49
C VAL A 15 23.71 3.77 40.73
N ARG A 16 22.62 3.98 41.47
CA ARG A 16 21.27 4.26 40.95
C ARG A 16 20.81 5.66 41.34
N ARG A 17 20.22 6.38 40.39
CA ARG A 17 19.52 7.64 40.62
C ARG A 17 18.03 7.37 40.72
N ILE A 18 17.42 7.83 41.80
CA ILE A 18 15.99 7.78 42.02
C ILE A 18 15.48 9.22 41.97
N GLU A 19 14.50 9.49 41.11
CA GLU A 19 13.76 10.73 41.12
C GLU A 19 12.41 10.49 41.79
N ALA A 20 12.08 11.31 42.80
CA ALA A 20 10.87 11.14 43.58
C ALA A 20 10.21 12.48 43.89
N LEU A 21 8.88 12.46 43.92
CA LEU A 21 8.05 13.56 44.38
C LEU A 21 7.59 13.28 45.81
N THR A 22 7.48 14.34 46.60
CA THR A 22 6.98 14.26 47.98
C THR A 22 5.88 15.28 48.24
N GLY A 23 5.11 15.06 49.30
CA GLY A 23 4.15 16.03 49.81
C GLY A 23 3.09 16.40 48.77
N ARG A 24 2.75 17.68 48.65
CA ARG A 24 1.69 18.16 47.75
C ARG A 24 1.95 17.83 46.28
N ASN A 25 3.22 17.88 45.85
CA ASN A 25 3.59 17.58 44.46
C ASN A 25 3.32 16.12 44.11
N SER A 26 3.55 15.20 45.05
CA SER A 26 3.23 13.78 44.85
C SER A 26 1.72 13.50 44.76
N LEU A 27 0.90 14.24 45.52
CA LEU A 27 -0.55 14.11 45.45
C LEU A 27 -1.11 14.67 44.13
N GLN A 28 -0.62 15.84 43.71
CA GLN A 28 -1.02 16.43 42.43
C GLN A 28 -0.64 15.52 41.25
N TYR A 29 0.52 14.88 41.32
CA TYR A 29 0.95 13.90 40.31
C TYR A 29 -0.01 12.70 40.23
N LEU A 30 -0.39 12.10 41.37
CA LEU A 30 -1.35 11.00 41.37
C LEU A 30 -2.73 11.42 40.83
N LYS A 31 -3.19 12.61 41.18
CA LYS A 31 -4.45 13.15 40.66
C LYS A 31 -4.42 13.29 39.13
N THR A 32 -3.32 13.77 38.57
CA THR A 32 -3.15 13.83 37.11
C THR A 32 -3.15 12.45 36.46
N LEU A 33 -2.53 11.44 37.08
CA LEU A 33 -2.60 10.05 36.58
C LEU A 33 -4.03 9.50 36.59
N GLU A 34 -4.77 9.75 37.68
CA GLU A 34 -6.18 9.35 37.80
C GLU A 34 -7.06 10.07 36.77
N GLU A 35 -6.84 11.37 36.52
CA GLU A 35 -7.54 12.11 35.47
C GLU A 35 -7.28 11.53 34.07
N ILE A 36 -6.03 11.16 33.76
CA ILE A 36 -5.67 10.51 32.49
C ILE A 36 -6.35 9.15 32.39
N GLU A 37 -6.28 8.33 33.44
CA GLU A 37 -6.90 7.00 33.48
C GLU A 37 -8.41 7.08 33.26
N ASN A 38 -9.09 7.99 33.96
CA ASN A 38 -10.53 8.23 33.79
C ASN A 38 -10.87 8.71 32.38
N THR A 39 -10.04 9.59 31.79
CA THR A 39 -10.23 10.06 30.42
C THR A 39 -10.14 8.90 29.41
N VAL A 40 -9.11 8.05 29.54
CA VAL A 40 -8.92 6.89 28.66
C VAL A 40 -10.05 5.87 28.85
N SER A 41 -10.46 5.61 30.09
CA SER A 41 -11.62 4.77 30.43
C SER A 41 -12.89 5.24 29.72
N GLN A 42 -13.17 6.55 29.74
CA GLN A 42 -14.33 7.13 29.05
C GLN A 42 -14.24 7.01 27.52
N ILE A 43 -13.07 7.28 26.93
CA ILE A 43 -12.84 7.14 25.48
C ILE A 43 -13.08 5.69 25.04
N LEU A 44 -12.51 4.73 25.78
CA LEU A 44 -12.61 3.31 25.47
C LEU A 44 -13.94 2.67 25.91
N LYS A 45 -14.73 3.40 26.71
CA LYS A 45 -16.01 3.00 27.30
C LYS A 45 -15.89 1.71 28.13
N VAL A 46 -14.87 1.64 28.97
CA VAL A 46 -14.61 0.49 29.88
C VAL A 46 -14.13 0.99 31.23
N ASP A 47 -14.31 0.19 32.28
CA ASP A 47 -13.75 0.51 33.59
C ASP A 47 -12.21 0.65 33.54
N PRO A 48 -11.60 1.51 34.38
CA PRO A 48 -10.15 1.71 34.44
C PRO A 48 -9.32 0.42 34.48
N GLY A 49 -9.72 -0.55 35.30
CA GLY A 49 -9.04 -1.86 35.42
C GLY A 49 -9.12 -2.75 34.17
N LYS A 50 -9.94 -2.40 33.16
CA LYS A 50 -10.11 -3.13 31.90
C LYS A 50 -9.51 -2.39 30.70
N ILE A 51 -8.87 -1.24 30.90
CA ILE A 51 -8.27 -0.44 29.83
C ILE A 51 -7.28 -1.29 29.02
N GLU A 52 -6.39 -2.03 29.68
CA GLU A 52 -5.37 -2.84 29.00
C GLU A 52 -6.01 -3.94 28.13
N GLU A 53 -6.96 -4.70 28.69
CA GLU A 53 -7.66 -5.76 27.97
C GLU A 53 -8.41 -5.20 26.75
N ARG A 54 -9.14 -4.10 26.93
CA ARG A 54 -9.88 -3.44 25.86
C ARG A 54 -8.95 -2.97 24.75
N LEU A 55 -7.82 -2.37 25.10
CA LEU A 55 -6.82 -1.90 24.13
C LEU A 55 -6.21 -3.06 23.35
N ARG A 56 -5.84 -4.16 24.02
CA ARG A 56 -5.33 -5.38 23.35
C ARG A 56 -6.35 -5.93 22.36
N ASN A 57 -7.61 -6.03 22.76
CA ASN A 57 -8.71 -6.49 21.89
C ASN A 57 -8.91 -5.58 20.68
N ILE A 58 -8.84 -4.25 20.85
CA ILE A 58 -8.94 -3.29 19.74
C ILE A 58 -7.79 -3.50 18.75
N LEU A 59 -6.54 -3.57 19.23
CA LEU A 59 -5.37 -3.75 18.37
C LEU A 59 -5.39 -5.10 17.62
N GLU A 60 -5.89 -6.15 18.26
CA GLU A 60 -6.05 -7.46 17.61
C GLU A 60 -7.17 -7.43 16.57
N ASN A 61 -8.31 -6.82 16.89
CA ASN A 61 -9.40 -6.63 15.93
C ASN A 61 -8.98 -5.79 14.73
N GLU A 62 -8.22 -4.72 14.95
CA GLU A 62 -7.65 -3.88 13.88
C GLU A 62 -6.78 -4.73 12.94
N LYS A 63 -5.84 -5.53 13.48
CA LYS A 63 -5.03 -6.46 12.67
C LYS A 63 -5.88 -7.47 11.89
N ASN A 64 -6.93 -7.99 12.51
CA ASN A 64 -7.84 -8.95 11.87
C ASN A 64 -8.68 -8.29 10.76
N LEU A 65 -9.13 -7.05 10.96
CA LEU A 65 -9.82 -6.26 9.95
C LEU A 65 -8.90 -5.97 8.75
N PHE A 66 -7.66 -5.54 8.99
CA PHE A 66 -6.68 -5.34 7.90
C PHE A 66 -6.47 -6.62 7.08
N ARG A 67 -6.25 -7.77 7.74
CA ARG A 67 -6.13 -9.07 7.04
C ARG A 67 -7.39 -9.43 6.24
N ARG A 68 -8.57 -9.06 6.73
CA ARG A 68 -9.84 -9.34 6.05
C ARG A 68 -10.03 -8.43 4.84
N ILE A 69 -9.63 -7.18 4.94
CA ILE A 69 -9.60 -6.22 3.82
C ILE A 69 -8.68 -6.75 2.71
N GLU A 70 -7.43 -7.11 3.02
CA GLU A 70 -6.49 -7.68 2.03
C GLU A 70 -7.05 -8.94 1.35
N LYS A 71 -7.70 -9.83 2.11
CA LYS A 71 -8.33 -11.04 1.56
C LYS A 71 -9.49 -10.72 0.61
N LEU A 72 -10.30 -9.72 0.94
CA LEU A 72 -11.41 -9.29 0.09
C LEU A 72 -10.90 -8.61 -1.17
N GLU A 73 -9.91 -7.75 -1.07
CA GLU A 73 -9.25 -7.10 -2.21
C GLU A 73 -8.67 -8.15 -3.18
N LYS A 74 -7.95 -9.15 -2.66
CA LYS A 74 -7.44 -10.26 -3.49
C LYS A 74 -8.57 -11.02 -4.20
N LYS A 75 -9.69 -11.26 -3.51
CA LYS A 75 -10.87 -11.90 -4.13
C LYS A 75 -11.46 -11.03 -5.24
N ILE A 76 -11.68 -9.73 -4.98
CA ILE A 76 -12.22 -8.79 -5.97
C ILE A 76 -11.33 -8.76 -7.21
N ASN A 77 -10.02 -8.58 -7.04
CA ASN A 77 -9.06 -8.60 -8.13
C ASN A 77 -9.12 -9.92 -8.91
N SER A 78 -9.19 -11.08 -8.23
CA SER A 78 -9.27 -12.37 -8.91
C SER A 78 -10.54 -12.54 -9.77
N TYR A 79 -11.67 -11.95 -9.36
CA TYR A 79 -12.89 -11.94 -10.17
C TYR A 79 -12.76 -10.98 -11.35
N GLU A 80 -12.21 -9.79 -11.11
CA GLU A 80 -11.99 -8.78 -12.14
C GLU A 80 -11.04 -9.30 -13.23
N VAL A 81 -9.91 -9.91 -12.85
CA VAL A 81 -8.94 -10.50 -13.79
C VAL A 81 -9.56 -11.60 -14.65
N LYS A 82 -10.43 -12.44 -14.08
CA LYS A 82 -11.14 -13.49 -14.85
C LYS A 82 -12.13 -12.92 -15.86
N SER A 83 -12.63 -11.70 -15.64
CA SER A 83 -13.49 -11.00 -16.58
C SER A 83 -12.71 -10.28 -17.68
N PHE A 84 -11.39 -10.24 -17.62
CA PHE A 84 -10.59 -9.63 -18.67
C PHE A 84 -10.62 -10.50 -19.93
N GLU A 85 -11.05 -9.90 -21.03
CA GLU A 85 -10.99 -10.49 -22.37
C GLU A 85 -9.78 -9.90 -23.08
N PRO A 86 -8.62 -10.58 -23.10
CA PRO A 86 -7.43 -10.07 -23.77
C PRO A 86 -7.64 -9.99 -25.28
N GLU A 87 -7.22 -8.88 -25.88
CA GLU A 87 -7.12 -8.74 -27.32
C GLU A 87 -5.96 -9.63 -27.81
N LYS A 88 -6.11 -10.32 -28.94
CA LYS A 88 -5.01 -11.07 -29.54
C LYS A 88 -4.32 -10.23 -30.61
N THR A 89 -3.01 -10.06 -30.49
CA THR A 89 -2.20 -9.46 -31.55
C THR A 89 -2.06 -10.42 -32.74
N LYS A 90 -1.50 -9.93 -33.86
CA LYS A 90 -1.21 -10.76 -35.05
C LYS A 90 -0.27 -11.93 -34.75
N GLU A 91 0.60 -11.80 -33.75
CA GLU A 91 1.52 -12.85 -33.31
C GLU A 91 0.94 -13.77 -32.23
N GLY A 92 -0.36 -13.63 -31.90
CA GLY A 92 -1.03 -14.45 -30.89
C GLY A 92 -0.74 -14.04 -29.45
N ILE A 93 -0.14 -12.86 -29.22
CA ILE A 93 0.10 -12.31 -27.87
C ILE A 93 -1.21 -11.75 -27.31
N GLN A 94 -1.49 -12.08 -26.06
CA GLN A 94 -2.62 -11.59 -25.29
C GLN A 94 -2.31 -10.20 -24.72
N LEU A 95 -3.03 -9.19 -25.19
CA LEU A 95 -2.85 -7.81 -24.80
C LEU A 95 -4.01 -7.34 -23.93
N ILE A 96 -3.69 -6.87 -22.72
CA ILE A 96 -4.68 -6.34 -21.77
C ILE A 96 -4.30 -4.90 -21.48
N ILE A 97 -5.05 -3.95 -22.02
CA ILE A 97 -4.83 -2.51 -21.77
C ILE A 97 -6.12 -1.95 -21.18
N LYS A 98 -6.07 -1.53 -19.92
CA LYS A 98 -7.27 -1.02 -19.23
C LYS A 98 -6.95 0.17 -18.34
N ARG A 99 -7.86 1.14 -18.35
CA ARG A 99 -7.97 2.11 -17.25
C ARG A 99 -8.84 1.48 -16.17
N VAL A 100 -8.34 1.46 -14.94
CA VAL A 100 -9.08 1.04 -13.76
C VAL A 100 -9.35 2.24 -12.87
N THR A 101 -10.45 2.20 -12.14
CA THR A 101 -10.94 3.36 -11.40
C THR A 101 -10.52 3.28 -9.93
N SER A 102 -9.97 4.38 -9.41
CA SER A 102 -9.78 4.61 -7.97
C SER A 102 -8.93 3.57 -7.22
N GLN A 103 -7.98 2.92 -7.90
CA GLN A 103 -7.06 2.01 -7.23
C GLN A 103 -5.85 2.78 -6.69
N SER A 104 -5.43 2.46 -5.46
CA SER A 104 -4.14 2.92 -4.96
C SER A 104 -3.00 2.34 -5.82
N PRO A 105 -1.79 2.95 -5.83
CA PRO A 105 -0.64 2.40 -6.55
C PRO A 105 -0.25 0.98 -6.12
N GLU A 106 -0.62 0.58 -4.90
CA GLU A 106 -0.42 -0.78 -4.39
C GLU A 106 -1.49 -1.74 -4.93
N MET A 107 -2.77 -1.34 -4.91
CA MET A 107 -3.86 -2.13 -5.49
C MET A 107 -3.65 -2.36 -6.98
N LEU A 108 -3.21 -1.34 -7.72
CA LEU A 108 -2.91 -1.45 -9.15
C LEU A 108 -1.78 -2.44 -9.43
N ARG A 109 -0.74 -2.46 -8.59
CA ARG A 109 0.35 -3.44 -8.68
C ARG A 109 -0.19 -4.86 -8.42
N ASN A 110 -0.97 -5.03 -7.36
CA ASN A 110 -1.58 -6.31 -7.01
C ASN A 110 -2.50 -6.83 -8.13
N LEU A 111 -3.27 -5.96 -8.79
CA LEU A 111 -4.09 -6.32 -9.95
C LEU A 111 -3.24 -6.79 -11.13
N ALA A 112 -2.16 -6.07 -11.44
CA ALA A 112 -1.25 -6.44 -12.52
C ALA A 112 -0.52 -7.77 -12.25
N ASP A 113 -0.06 -7.99 -11.01
CA ASP A 113 0.56 -9.25 -10.59
C ASP A 113 -0.42 -10.43 -10.66
N GLU A 114 -1.65 -10.24 -10.19
CA GLU A 114 -2.72 -11.24 -10.30
C GLU A 114 -3.05 -11.53 -11.77
N THR A 115 -3.11 -10.49 -12.61
CA THR A 115 -3.33 -10.64 -14.05
C THR A 115 -2.21 -11.43 -14.70
N LYS A 116 -0.96 -11.11 -14.41
CA LYS A 116 0.21 -11.85 -14.90
C LYS A 116 0.22 -13.31 -14.43
N ARG A 117 -0.29 -13.58 -13.23
CA ARG A 117 -0.40 -14.96 -12.72
C ARG A 117 -1.43 -15.77 -13.50
N VAL A 118 -2.58 -15.17 -13.82
CA VAL A 118 -3.65 -15.84 -14.59
C VAL A 118 -3.25 -15.98 -16.07
N TRP A 119 -2.73 -14.91 -16.66
CA TRP A 119 -2.25 -14.83 -18.03
C TRP A 119 -0.72 -14.85 -18.00
N ASN A 120 -0.14 -16.04 -17.89
CA ASN A 120 1.28 -16.21 -17.58
C ASN A 120 2.17 -16.51 -18.81
N LYS A 121 1.60 -16.58 -20.01
CA LYS A 121 2.29 -16.91 -21.26
C LYS A 121 1.83 -16.00 -22.37
N MET A 122 2.77 -15.57 -23.23
CA MET A 122 2.52 -14.71 -24.38
C MET A 122 1.56 -13.57 -24.06
N SER A 123 1.79 -12.84 -22.97
CA SER A 123 0.84 -11.84 -22.48
C SER A 123 1.52 -10.56 -22.01
N ILE A 124 0.89 -9.42 -22.30
CA ILE A 124 1.33 -8.09 -21.88
C ILE A 124 0.13 -7.35 -21.29
N GLY A 125 0.31 -6.76 -20.12
CA GLY A 125 -0.70 -5.95 -19.46
C GLY A 125 -0.22 -4.52 -19.22
N VAL A 126 -1.09 -3.54 -19.45
CA VAL A 126 -0.88 -2.13 -19.15
C VAL A 126 -2.13 -1.59 -18.45
N PHE A 127 -1.97 -1.20 -17.18
CA PHE A 127 -3.07 -0.69 -16.37
C PHE A 127 -2.79 0.74 -15.92
N GLY A 128 -3.78 1.61 -16.02
CA GLY A 128 -3.69 3.01 -15.56
C GLY A 128 -4.80 3.35 -14.58
N THR A 129 -4.50 4.12 -13.53
CA THR A 129 -5.48 4.68 -12.60
C THR A 129 -5.10 6.10 -12.22
N ASP A 130 -6.09 6.94 -11.98
CA ASP A 130 -5.92 8.17 -11.22
C ASP A 130 -6.11 7.89 -9.72
N PHE A 131 -5.21 8.43 -8.89
CA PHE A 131 -5.25 8.30 -7.44
C PHE A 131 -4.60 9.53 -6.79
N ASN A 132 -5.30 10.19 -5.87
CA ASN A 132 -4.85 11.42 -5.20
C ASN A 132 -4.26 12.46 -6.18
N ASP A 133 -5.02 12.77 -7.22
CA ASP A 133 -4.66 13.70 -8.30
C ASP A 133 -3.41 13.33 -9.13
N ASN A 134 -2.86 12.13 -8.96
CA ASN A 134 -1.73 11.65 -9.73
C ASN A 134 -2.13 10.48 -10.64
N ALA A 135 -1.47 10.40 -11.80
CA ALA A 135 -1.52 9.26 -12.68
C ALA A 135 -0.58 8.16 -12.16
N ASN A 136 -1.07 6.92 -12.14
CA ASN A 136 -0.27 5.74 -11.88
C ASN A 136 -0.49 4.73 -12.99
N ILE A 137 0.59 4.15 -13.50
CA ILE A 137 0.58 3.13 -14.54
C ILE A 137 1.42 1.95 -14.08
N VAL A 138 0.92 0.74 -14.31
CA VAL A 138 1.65 -0.51 -14.10
C VAL A 138 1.66 -1.30 -15.40
N VAL A 139 2.82 -1.85 -15.73
CA VAL A 139 3.04 -2.69 -16.91
C VAL A 139 3.61 -4.02 -16.47
N PHE A 140 3.07 -5.12 -17.01
CA PHE A 140 3.70 -6.42 -16.91
C PHE A 140 3.92 -7.02 -18.30
N VAL A 141 4.96 -7.85 -18.40
CA VAL A 141 5.26 -8.69 -19.56
C VAL A 141 5.50 -10.11 -19.04
N SER A 142 4.91 -11.11 -19.68
CA SER A 142 5.17 -12.52 -19.35
C SER A 142 6.64 -12.88 -19.59
N GLU A 143 7.18 -13.79 -18.80
CA GLU A 143 8.64 -14.06 -18.78
C GLU A 143 9.18 -14.47 -20.16
N ASP A 144 8.39 -15.23 -20.93
CA ASP A 144 8.70 -15.69 -22.28
C ASP A 144 8.84 -14.54 -23.31
N LEU A 145 8.23 -13.39 -23.06
CA LEU A 145 8.29 -12.22 -23.94
C LEU A 145 9.37 -11.19 -23.56
N THR A 146 9.96 -11.30 -22.36
CA THR A 146 10.90 -10.30 -21.82
C THR A 146 12.15 -10.06 -22.66
N LYS A 147 12.55 -11.04 -23.48
CA LYS A 147 13.68 -10.90 -24.42
C LYS A 147 13.33 -10.08 -25.67
N ARG A 148 12.05 -10.00 -26.03
CA ARG A 148 11.55 -9.28 -27.21
C ARG A 148 11.09 -7.87 -26.86
N ILE A 149 10.40 -7.74 -25.72
CA ILE A 149 9.87 -6.46 -25.22
C ILE A 149 9.96 -6.43 -23.70
N ARG A 150 10.40 -5.30 -23.14
CA ARG A 150 10.58 -5.15 -21.69
C ARG A 150 9.55 -4.20 -21.10
N ALA A 151 8.98 -4.54 -19.96
CA ALA A 151 8.01 -3.70 -19.23
C ALA A 151 8.56 -2.29 -18.95
N VAL A 152 9.86 -2.18 -18.60
CA VAL A 152 10.55 -0.90 -18.36
C VAL A 152 10.56 -0.01 -19.60
N GLU A 153 10.65 -0.56 -20.81
CA GLU A 153 10.68 0.23 -22.04
C GLU A 153 9.32 0.85 -22.31
N ILE A 154 8.26 0.04 -22.23
CA ILE A 154 6.86 0.51 -22.34
C ILE A 154 6.59 1.58 -21.28
N THR A 155 7.02 1.33 -20.04
CA THR A 155 6.81 2.22 -18.90
C THR A 155 7.52 3.58 -19.09
N LYS A 156 8.74 3.59 -19.62
CA LYS A 156 9.47 4.84 -19.91
C LYS A 156 8.75 5.70 -20.95
N GLU A 157 8.12 5.06 -21.93
CA GLU A 157 7.42 5.76 -23.00
C GLU A 157 6.13 6.42 -22.50
N VAL A 158 5.38 5.72 -21.64
CA VAL A 158 4.17 6.28 -21.02
C VAL A 158 4.46 7.28 -19.90
N ALA A 159 5.56 7.11 -19.16
CA ALA A 159 5.92 7.98 -18.02
C ALA A 159 6.07 9.45 -18.42
N ARG A 160 6.63 9.71 -19.62
CA ARG A 160 6.82 11.06 -20.15
C ARG A 160 5.48 11.79 -20.38
N LEU A 161 4.46 11.07 -20.84
CA LEU A 161 3.13 11.62 -21.14
C LEU A 161 2.39 12.01 -19.87
N ILE A 162 2.46 11.17 -18.84
CA ILE A 162 1.86 11.46 -17.54
C ILE A 162 2.67 12.48 -16.71
N GLY A 163 3.76 13.01 -17.26
CA GLY A 163 4.56 14.06 -16.63
C GLY A 163 5.31 13.57 -15.40
N GLY A 164 5.87 12.36 -15.46
CA GLY A 164 6.65 11.81 -14.36
C GLY A 164 7.68 10.77 -14.80
N GLY A 165 7.99 9.86 -13.88
CA GLY A 165 9.06 8.87 -14.03
C GLY A 165 8.53 7.45 -13.91
N GLY A 166 9.30 6.49 -14.43
CA GLY A 166 8.97 5.08 -14.33
C GLY A 166 10.21 4.21 -14.21
N GLY A 167 10.05 3.08 -13.53
CA GLY A 167 11.11 2.13 -13.20
C GLY A 167 10.57 0.75 -12.88
N GLY A 168 11.45 -0.26 -12.92
CA GLY A 168 11.11 -1.65 -12.68
C GLY A 168 12.10 -2.62 -13.29
N ARG A 169 11.65 -3.86 -13.46
CA ARG A 169 12.37 -4.99 -14.06
C ARG A 169 11.83 -5.28 -15.47
N ALA A 170 12.52 -6.15 -16.21
CA ALA A 170 12.12 -6.51 -17.58
C ALA A 170 10.68 -7.06 -17.68
N ASP A 171 10.20 -7.71 -16.64
CA ASP A 171 8.94 -8.43 -16.56
C ASP A 171 7.80 -7.62 -15.87
N PHE A 172 8.15 -6.53 -15.19
CA PHE A 172 7.21 -5.72 -14.41
C PHE A 172 7.78 -4.33 -14.14
N ALA A 173 7.01 -3.28 -14.42
CA ALA A 173 7.43 -1.91 -14.21
C ALA A 173 6.27 -0.97 -13.90
N THR A 174 6.58 0.15 -13.26
CA THR A 174 5.58 1.11 -12.81
C THR A 174 6.00 2.53 -13.14
N ALA A 175 5.03 3.38 -13.47
CA ALA A 175 5.22 4.81 -13.67
C ALA A 175 4.22 5.62 -12.83
N GLY A 176 4.65 6.79 -12.38
CA GLY A 176 3.82 7.76 -11.69
C GLY A 176 4.06 9.15 -12.24
N GLY A 177 3.03 10.00 -12.28
CA GLY A 177 3.13 11.36 -12.80
C GLY A 177 1.96 12.24 -12.40
N LYS A 178 2.10 13.56 -12.59
CA LYS A 178 1.12 14.56 -12.14
C LYS A 178 -0.05 14.77 -13.10
N LYS A 179 0.03 14.28 -14.35
CA LYS A 179 -0.96 14.52 -15.41
C LYS A 179 -1.96 13.37 -15.51
N LYS A 180 -2.94 13.30 -14.61
CA LYS A 180 -3.98 12.26 -14.59
C LYS A 180 -4.87 12.25 -15.83
N GLU A 181 -5.06 13.40 -16.45
CA GLU A 181 -5.79 13.59 -17.70
C GLU A 181 -5.10 12.93 -18.91
N LYS A 182 -3.81 12.58 -18.79
CA LYS A 182 -3.01 11.94 -19.84
C LYS A 182 -3.00 10.41 -19.77
N ILE A 183 -3.73 9.80 -18.83
CA ILE A 183 -3.75 8.33 -18.67
C ILE A 183 -4.26 7.64 -19.94
N ASP A 184 -5.38 8.09 -20.50
CA ASP A 184 -5.97 7.43 -21.68
C ASP A 184 -5.04 7.54 -22.91
N GLU A 185 -4.41 8.71 -23.09
CA GLU A 185 -3.39 8.92 -24.12
C GLU A 185 -2.18 8.00 -23.90
N ALA A 186 -1.71 7.88 -22.65
CA ALA A 186 -0.60 7.01 -22.29
C ALA A 186 -0.91 5.53 -22.57
N LEU A 187 -2.12 5.06 -22.29
CA LEU A 187 -2.56 3.70 -22.61
C LEU A 187 -2.61 3.44 -24.12
N GLN A 188 -3.06 4.42 -24.92
CA GLN A 188 -3.03 4.33 -26.38
C GLN A 188 -1.61 4.30 -26.94
N VAL A 189 -0.70 5.10 -26.39
CA VAL A 189 0.71 5.09 -26.79
C VAL A 189 1.38 3.77 -26.42
N ALA A 190 1.07 3.21 -25.24
CA ALA A 190 1.53 1.88 -24.88
C ALA A 190 1.08 0.83 -25.90
N ARG A 191 -0.20 0.84 -26.31
CA ARG A 191 -0.72 -0.05 -27.37
C ARG A 191 0.12 0.04 -28.65
N LYS A 192 0.28 1.26 -29.17
CA LYS A 192 1.04 1.50 -30.41
C LYS A 192 2.49 1.06 -30.29
N PHE A 193 3.15 1.34 -29.17
CA PHE A 193 4.53 0.93 -28.92
C PHE A 193 4.68 -0.59 -28.92
N ILE A 194 3.73 -1.29 -28.27
CA ILE A 194 3.70 -2.76 -28.23
C ILE A 194 3.49 -3.33 -29.63
N GLU A 195 2.54 -2.80 -30.40
CA GLU A 195 2.27 -3.24 -31.78
C GLU A 195 3.48 -3.03 -32.71
N GLN A 196 4.19 -1.90 -32.59
CA GLN A 196 5.37 -1.60 -33.41
C GLN A 196 6.58 -2.50 -33.08
N ARG A 197 6.69 -2.98 -31.84
CA ARG A 197 7.80 -3.85 -31.39
C ARG A 197 7.55 -5.33 -31.64
N LEU A 198 6.29 -5.70 -31.85
CA LEU A 198 5.82 -7.08 -32.07
C LEU A 198 5.24 -7.27 -33.48
N THR A 199 5.52 -6.34 -34.39
CA THR A 199 5.36 -6.50 -35.84
C THR A 199 6.76 -6.68 -36.44
#